data_AF-V9LE79-F1
#
_entry.id   AF-V9LE79-F1
#
_cell.length_a   1.000
_cell.length_b   1.000
_cell.length_c   1.000
_cell.angle_alpha   90.00
_cell.angle_beta   90.00
_cell.angle_gamma   90.00
#
_symmetry.space_group_name_H-M   'P 1'
#
loop_
_entity.id
_entity.type
_entity.pdbx_description
1 polymer ?
#
loop_
_entity_poly.entity_id
_entity_poly.type
_entity_poly.pdbx_seq_one_letter_code
_entity_poly.pdbx_strand_id
1 'polypeptide(L)'
;WCNAGWLEDGSVQYPIASPRRRCSGSDRTVGISNYGYRHKEDERYDAFCFTSNLQGSVYFRKMYRKLNYAEAMRACERSGGAIAKVGQLYAAWKIDLLDRCDAGWLEDGSVRYPIVNPRAKCGGPDPGVRSYGFPDKKRALYGAYCYKQ
;
A
#
# COMPACT_ATOMS: atom_id res chain seq x y z
N TRP A 1 -3.05 9.87 5.38
CA TRP A 1 -3.54 8.92 4.36
C TRP A 1 -4.82 8.29 4.89
N CYS A 2 -5.89 8.30 4.10
CA CYS A 2 -7.17 7.68 4.46
C CYS A 2 -7.36 6.47 3.55
N ASN A 3 -7.77 5.33 4.10
CA ASN A 3 -7.81 4.06 3.37
C ASN A 3 -9.13 3.93 2.60
N ALA A 4 -9.43 4.91 1.75
CA ALA A 4 -10.60 4.89 0.87
C ALA A 4 -10.47 3.75 -0.13
N GLY A 5 -11.52 2.94 -0.24
CA GLY A 5 -11.55 1.80 -1.15
C GLY A 5 -12.87 1.67 -1.89
N TRP A 6 -12.81 0.99 -3.03
CA TRP A 6 -13.97 0.63 -3.84
C TRP A 6 -14.85 -0.38 -3.10
N LEU A 7 -16.17 -0.18 -3.21
CA LEU A 7 -17.19 -1.17 -2.90
C LEU A 7 -17.80 -1.73 -4.19
N GLU A 8 -18.51 -2.85 -4.08
CA GLU A 8 -19.13 -3.55 -5.22
C GLU A 8 -20.19 -2.68 -5.93
N ASP A 9 -20.89 -1.84 -5.17
CA ASP A 9 -21.88 -0.87 -5.66
C ASP A 9 -21.27 0.31 -6.45
N GLY A 10 -19.94 0.36 -6.59
CA GLY A 10 -19.23 1.43 -7.29
C GLY A 10 -19.03 2.70 -6.46
N SER A 11 -19.43 2.69 -5.19
CA SER A 11 -19.08 3.76 -4.26
C SER A 11 -17.67 3.59 -3.69
N VAL A 12 -17.13 4.68 -3.14
CA VAL A 12 -15.84 4.68 -2.43
C VAL A 12 -16.04 5.10 -0.99
N GLN A 13 -15.61 4.25 -0.07
CA GLN A 13 -15.85 4.46 1.36
C GLN A 13 -14.65 3.99 2.19
N TYR A 14 -14.59 4.44 3.45
CA TYR A 14 -13.71 3.86 4.47
C TYR A 14 -14.22 4.05 5.89
N PRO A 15 -13.98 3.07 6.78
CA PRO A 15 -14.31 3.21 8.19
C PRO A 15 -13.29 4.09 8.92
N ILE A 16 -13.78 4.89 9.85
CA ILE A 16 -13.01 5.68 10.81
C ILE A 16 -13.25 5.10 12.19
N ALA A 17 -12.47 4.08 12.56
CA ALA A 17 -12.48 3.52 13.92
C ALA A 17 -11.72 4.41 14.92
N SER A 18 -10.68 5.11 14.46
CA SER A 18 -9.89 6.03 15.27
C SER A 18 -9.74 7.36 14.52
N PRO A 19 -10.26 8.47 15.09
CA PRO A 19 -10.26 9.75 14.40
C PRO A 19 -8.86 10.29 14.12
N ARG A 20 -8.59 10.62 12.86
CA ARG A 20 -7.32 11.21 12.41
C ARG A 20 -7.59 12.57 11.80
N ARG A 21 -6.77 13.57 12.15
CA ARG A 21 -6.95 14.97 11.70
C ARG A 21 -7.23 15.12 10.20
N ARG A 22 -6.61 14.28 9.36
CA ARG A 22 -6.76 14.34 7.89
C ARG A 22 -7.93 13.50 7.34
N CYS A 23 -8.50 12.59 8.13
CA CYS A 23 -9.48 11.60 7.65
C CYS A 23 -10.84 11.70 8.33
N SER A 24 -10.99 12.51 9.37
CA SER A 24 -12.19 12.55 10.21
C SER A 24 -12.86 13.92 10.25
N GLY A 25 -12.48 14.80 9.31
CA GLY A 25 -12.91 16.20 9.33
C GLY A 25 -12.43 16.97 10.55
N SER A 26 -12.95 18.18 10.73
CA SER A 26 -12.69 19.04 11.89
C SER A 26 -13.22 18.44 13.20
N ASP A 27 -14.38 17.77 13.13
CA ASP A 27 -15.10 17.27 14.31
C ASP A 27 -14.60 15.92 14.81
N ARG A 28 -13.60 15.33 14.13
CA ARG A 28 -12.96 14.05 14.51
C ARG A 28 -13.98 12.94 14.78
N THR A 29 -14.95 12.81 13.89
CA THR A 29 -16.05 11.85 14.04
C THR A 29 -15.60 10.42 13.73
N VAL A 30 -16.18 9.47 14.47
CA VAL A 30 -16.11 8.03 14.22
C VAL A 30 -17.27 7.66 13.30
N GLY A 31 -17.09 6.66 12.43
CA GLY A 31 -18.15 6.18 11.54
C GLY A 31 -17.63 5.78 10.18
N ILE A 32 -18.42 6.04 9.14
CA ILE A 32 -18.06 5.75 7.74
C ILE A 32 -17.90 7.07 6.99
N SER A 33 -16.76 7.26 6.35
CA SER A 33 -16.58 8.35 5.38
C SER A 33 -16.94 7.82 4.00
N ASN A 34 -17.85 8.52 3.32
CA ASN A 34 -18.41 8.12 2.03
C ASN A 34 -18.11 9.19 0.98
N TYR A 35 -17.45 8.82 -0.12
CA TYR A 35 -17.13 9.68 -1.25
C TYR A 35 -18.15 9.58 -2.39
N GLY A 36 -19.18 8.74 -2.23
CA GLY A 36 -20.22 8.48 -3.21
C GLY A 36 -19.75 7.59 -4.35
N TYR A 37 -20.55 7.54 -5.42
CA TYR A 37 -20.20 6.87 -6.67
C TYR A 37 -19.04 7.61 -7.35
N ARG A 38 -18.03 6.86 -7.79
CA ARG A 38 -16.81 7.40 -8.41
C ARG A 38 -16.58 6.76 -9.78
N HIS A 39 -15.85 7.44 -10.66
CA HIS A 39 -15.58 6.94 -12.01
C HIS A 39 -14.46 5.90 -11.99
N LYS A 40 -14.76 4.65 -12.33
CA LYS A 40 -13.81 3.53 -12.22
C LYS A 40 -12.62 3.66 -13.17
N GLU A 41 -12.82 4.35 -14.29
CA GLU A 41 -11.83 4.53 -15.35
C GLU A 41 -10.84 5.64 -15.02
N ASP A 42 -11.31 6.71 -14.37
CA ASP A 42 -10.53 7.92 -14.09
C ASP A 42 -9.90 7.91 -12.70
N GLU A 43 -10.50 7.16 -11.77
CA GLU A 43 -10.07 7.15 -10.37
C GLU A 43 -9.42 5.83 -9.98
N ARG A 44 -8.57 5.89 -8.97
CA ARG A 44 -7.82 4.73 -8.46
C ARG A 44 -7.98 4.66 -6.96
N TYR A 45 -8.69 3.65 -6.51
CA TYR A 45 -8.81 3.26 -5.12
C TYR A 45 -8.48 1.78 -4.98
N ASP A 46 -8.06 1.38 -3.78
CA ASP A 46 -7.85 -0.04 -3.47
C ASP A 46 -9.20 -0.73 -3.27
N ALA A 47 -9.24 -2.06 -3.40
CA ALA A 47 -10.31 -2.87 -2.85
C ALA A 47 -9.77 -3.60 -1.62
N PHE A 48 -10.44 -3.43 -0.47
CA PHE A 48 -9.98 -4.04 0.79
C PHE A 48 -10.77 -5.33 1.04
N CYS A 49 -10.05 -6.45 1.09
CA CYS A 49 -10.58 -7.73 1.54
C CYS A 49 -10.06 -8.05 2.95
N PHE A 50 -10.89 -8.73 3.75
CA PHE A 50 -10.44 -9.29 5.02
C PHE A 50 -9.60 -10.55 4.79
N THR A 51 -8.50 -10.67 5.52
CA THR A 51 -7.75 -11.93 5.64
C THR A 51 -7.29 -12.11 7.09
N SER A 52 -7.32 -13.35 7.58
CA SER A 52 -6.85 -13.72 8.92
C SER A 52 -5.39 -14.16 8.93
N ASN A 53 -4.83 -14.53 7.78
CA ASN A 53 -3.44 -14.99 7.68
C ASN A 53 -2.85 -14.69 6.29
N LEU A 54 -1.55 -14.43 6.24
CA LEU A 54 -0.79 -14.37 4.99
C LEU A 54 -0.13 -15.73 4.76
N GLN A 55 -0.54 -16.46 3.71
CA GLN A 55 0.02 -17.79 3.37
C GLN A 55 1.40 -17.68 2.70
N GLY A 56 2.30 -16.88 3.27
CA GLY A 56 3.63 -16.58 2.75
C GLY A 56 4.22 -15.35 3.43
N SER A 57 5.31 -14.81 2.91
CA SER A 57 5.98 -13.65 3.48
C SER A 57 6.23 -12.55 2.44
N VAL A 58 6.00 -11.31 2.84
CA VAL A 58 6.44 -10.13 2.07
C VAL A 58 7.78 -9.67 2.60
N TYR A 59 8.74 -9.46 1.70
CA TYR A 59 10.05 -8.93 2.04
C TYR A 59 10.49 -7.86 1.05
N PHE A 60 11.29 -6.92 1.54
CA PHE A 60 11.88 -5.89 0.70
C PHE A 60 13.20 -6.36 0.11
N ARG A 61 13.32 -6.34 -1.22
CA ARG A 61 14.55 -6.75 -1.90
C ARG A 61 15.59 -5.62 -1.81
N LYS A 62 16.55 -5.76 -0.89
CA LYS A 62 17.70 -4.86 -0.77
C LYS A 62 18.63 -5.07 -1.96
N MET A 63 18.73 -4.08 -2.84
CA MET A 63 19.62 -4.06 -3.98
C MET A 63 20.53 -2.84 -3.92
N TYR A 64 21.75 -2.97 -4.47
CA TYR A 64 22.73 -1.88 -4.51
C TYR A 64 22.25 -0.67 -5.32
N ARG A 65 21.32 -0.90 -6.27
CA ARG A 65 20.66 0.15 -7.04
C ARG A 65 19.14 0.00 -6.98
N LYS A 66 18.42 1.11 -7.12
CA LYS A 66 16.98 1.14 -7.33
C LYS A 66 16.64 0.64 -8.73
N LEU A 67 15.44 0.10 -8.90
CA LEU A 67 14.97 -0.57 -10.10
C LEU A 67 13.78 0.15 -10.71
N ASN A 68 13.66 0.10 -12.04
CA ASN A 68 12.39 0.38 -12.70
C ASN A 68 11.39 -0.78 -12.49
N TYR A 69 10.14 -0.59 -12.91
CA TYR A 69 9.08 -1.56 -12.64
C TYR A 69 9.37 -2.97 -13.22
N ALA A 70 9.81 -3.03 -14.48
CA ALA A 70 10.10 -4.29 -15.16
C ALA A 70 11.36 -4.99 -14.58
N GLU A 71 12.32 -4.24 -14.10
CA GLU A 71 13.46 -4.79 -13.35
C GLU A 71 13.02 -5.32 -11.98
N ALA A 72 12.13 -4.63 -11.27
CA ALA A 72 11.61 -5.03 -9.96
C ALA A 72 10.88 -6.38 -10.02
N MET A 73 10.01 -6.58 -11.01
CA MET A 73 9.36 -7.86 -11.27
C MET A 73 10.37 -8.99 -11.44
N ARG A 74 11.31 -8.83 -12.40
CA ARG A 74 12.36 -9.83 -12.68
C ARG A 74 13.28 -10.08 -11.49
N ALA A 75 13.48 -9.09 -10.62
CA ALA A 75 14.28 -9.27 -9.41
C ALA A 75 13.58 -10.19 -8.40
N CYS A 76 12.25 -10.06 -8.23
CA CYS A 76 11.48 -10.94 -7.36
C CYS A 76 11.40 -12.37 -7.91
N GLU A 77 11.19 -12.52 -9.23
CA GLU A 77 11.15 -13.82 -9.92
C GLU A 77 12.47 -14.58 -9.77
N ARG A 78 13.62 -13.91 -9.96
CA ARG A 78 14.94 -14.51 -9.79
C ARG A 78 15.25 -14.95 -8.35
N SER A 79 14.53 -14.43 -7.36
CA SER A 79 14.61 -14.90 -5.96
C SER A 79 13.59 -16.00 -5.63
N GLY A 80 12.88 -16.53 -6.62
CA GLY A 80 11.88 -17.58 -6.45
C GLY A 80 10.58 -17.08 -5.79
N GLY A 81 10.22 -15.82 -6.02
CA GLY A 81 8.97 -15.21 -5.58
C GLY A 81 8.33 -14.38 -6.69
N ALA A 82 7.29 -13.63 -6.36
CA ALA A 82 6.64 -12.68 -7.27
C ALA A 82 6.74 -11.26 -6.70
N ILE A 83 6.51 -10.24 -7.53
CA ILE A 83 6.30 -8.89 -7.01
C ILE A 83 5.06 -8.90 -6.11
N ALA A 84 5.14 -8.26 -4.94
CA ALA A 84 4.07 -8.32 -3.96
C ALA A 84 2.81 -7.58 -4.46
N LYS A 85 1.64 -8.16 -4.18
CA LYS A 85 0.36 -7.48 -4.36
C LYS A 85 0.16 -6.43 -3.27
N VAL A 86 -0.68 -5.44 -3.54
CA VAL A 86 -1.08 -4.42 -2.56
C VAL A 86 -1.67 -5.07 -1.31
N GLY A 87 -2.61 -6.00 -1.47
CA GLY A 87 -3.23 -6.71 -0.35
C GLY A 87 -2.21 -7.49 0.50
N GLN A 88 -1.21 -8.10 -0.12
CA GLN A 88 -0.14 -8.80 0.59
C GLN A 88 0.72 -7.83 1.41
N LEU A 89 1.06 -6.65 0.88
CA LEU A 89 1.78 -5.63 1.63
C LEU A 89 0.96 -5.13 2.83
N TYR A 90 -0.34 -4.88 2.66
CA TYR A 90 -1.23 -4.48 3.75
C TYR A 90 -1.36 -5.57 4.82
N ALA A 91 -1.49 -6.83 4.42
CA ALA A 91 -1.52 -7.95 5.34
C ALA A 91 -0.20 -8.06 6.12
N ALA A 92 0.95 -8.01 5.44
CA ALA A 92 2.26 -8.05 6.10
C ALA A 92 2.48 -6.86 7.05
N TRP A 93 2.04 -5.66 6.67
CA TRP A 93 2.08 -4.48 7.56
C TRP A 93 1.22 -4.69 8.81
N LYS A 94 0.01 -5.24 8.64
CA LYS A 94 -0.98 -5.32 9.72
C LYS A 94 -0.78 -6.52 10.65
N ILE A 95 -0.40 -7.67 10.08
CA ILE A 95 -0.31 -8.97 10.76
C ILE A 95 1.14 -9.25 11.15
N ASP A 96 2.06 -9.18 10.19
CA ASP A 96 3.49 -9.49 10.41
C ASP A 96 4.30 -8.30 10.94
N LEU A 97 3.63 -7.17 11.17
CA LEU A 97 4.24 -5.91 11.64
C LEU A 97 5.39 -5.44 10.74
N LEU A 98 5.28 -5.64 9.43
CA LEU A 98 6.28 -5.20 8.45
C LEU A 98 6.40 -3.66 8.46
N ASP A 99 7.55 -3.18 8.92
CA ASP A 99 7.88 -1.76 9.05
C ASP A 99 9.11 -1.40 8.20
N ARG A 100 8.94 -0.53 7.20
CA ARG A 100 10.02 -0.16 6.29
C ARG A 100 9.83 1.24 5.71
N CYS A 101 10.84 2.08 5.86
CA CYS A 101 10.89 3.45 5.34
C CYS A 101 11.44 3.54 3.90
N ASP A 102 11.21 2.50 3.09
CA ASP A 102 11.72 2.43 1.73
C ASP A 102 10.57 2.16 0.76
N ALA A 103 10.35 3.12 -0.13
CA ALA A 103 9.37 3.01 -1.20
C ALA A 103 9.77 1.93 -2.21
N GLY A 104 8.84 1.04 -2.53
CA GLY A 104 9.04 -0.06 -3.45
C GLY A 104 7.84 -0.33 -4.35
N TRP A 105 8.14 -0.87 -5.53
CA TRP A 105 7.12 -1.29 -6.50
C TRP A 105 6.28 -2.45 -5.98
N LEU A 106 5.00 -2.44 -6.37
CA LEU A 106 4.01 -3.50 -6.19
C LEU A 106 3.39 -3.91 -7.54
N GLU A 107 2.69 -5.04 -7.58
CA GLU A 107 2.12 -5.65 -8.80
C GLU A 107 1.18 -4.73 -9.60
N ASP A 108 0.44 -3.83 -8.94
CA ASP A 108 -0.44 -2.85 -9.62
C ASP A 108 0.36 -1.75 -10.33
N GLY A 109 1.69 -1.71 -10.12
CA GLY A 109 2.56 -0.64 -10.58
C GLY A 109 2.51 0.61 -9.72
N SER A 110 1.91 0.53 -8.53
CA SER A 110 2.05 1.58 -7.53
C SER A 110 3.38 1.44 -6.78
N VAL A 111 3.78 2.52 -6.13
CA VAL A 111 4.96 2.54 -5.26
C VAL A 111 4.53 2.86 -3.85
N ARG A 112 4.75 1.92 -2.93
CA ARG A 112 4.27 2.00 -1.54
C ARG A 112 5.33 1.62 -0.52
N TYR A 113 5.08 1.94 0.74
CA TYR A 113 5.90 1.49 1.87
C TYR A 113 5.09 1.44 3.18
N PRO A 114 5.25 0.38 4.00
CA PRO A 114 4.50 0.19 5.23
C PRO A 114 5.20 0.81 6.44
N ILE A 115 4.47 1.53 7.28
CA ILE A 115 4.99 2.12 8.53
C ILE A 115 4.15 1.62 9.71
N VAL A 116 4.75 0.81 10.58
CA VAL A 116 4.14 0.40 11.85
C VAL A 116 4.50 1.39 12.95
N ASN A 117 5.77 1.78 13.03
CA ASN A 117 6.28 2.72 14.03
C ASN A 117 6.50 4.09 13.38
N PRO A 118 5.61 5.07 13.63
CA PRO A 118 5.67 6.37 12.97
C PRO A 118 6.94 7.13 13.37
N ARG A 119 7.55 7.80 12.39
CA ARG A 119 8.79 8.57 12.60
C ARG A 119 8.87 9.71 11.59
N ALA A 120 9.45 10.83 12.01
CA ALA A 120 9.39 12.10 11.27
C ALA A 120 9.82 12.00 9.80
N LYS A 121 10.85 11.20 9.50
CA LYS A 121 11.38 11.03 8.14
C LYS A 121 10.66 9.98 7.29
N CYS A 122 9.69 9.26 7.85
CA CYS A 122 9.08 8.07 7.23
C CYS A 122 7.56 8.08 7.32
N GLY A 123 6.92 8.93 6.52
CA GLY A 123 5.47 8.87 6.34
C GLY A 123 4.64 9.61 7.40
N GLY A 124 5.25 10.41 8.28
CA GLY A 124 4.53 11.32 9.19
C GLY A 124 4.16 10.69 10.54
N PRO A 125 3.15 11.25 11.25
CA PRO A 125 2.90 10.95 12.66
C PRO A 125 2.07 9.67 12.91
N ASP A 126 1.35 9.18 11.90
CA ASP A 126 0.43 8.04 12.04
C ASP A 126 0.99 6.78 11.36
N PRO A 127 0.68 5.56 11.85
CA PRO A 127 1.00 4.33 11.14
C PRO A 127 0.19 4.21 9.83
N GLY A 128 0.62 3.31 8.96
CA GLY A 128 -0.07 2.97 7.72
C GLY A 128 0.85 2.65 6.55
N VAL A 129 0.27 2.06 5.51
CA VAL A 129 0.91 1.96 4.19
C VAL A 129 0.80 3.32 3.50
N ARG A 130 1.94 3.85 3.07
CA ARG A 130 2.05 5.10 2.32
C ARG A 130 2.25 4.79 0.85
N SER A 131 1.73 5.65 -0.04
CA SER A 131 1.94 5.52 -1.48
C SER A 131 2.48 6.80 -2.08
N TYR A 132 3.32 6.63 -3.09
CA TYR A 132 3.71 7.67 -4.05
C TYR A 132 2.87 7.62 -5.33
N GLY A 133 1.79 6.83 -5.34
CA GLY A 133 0.91 6.67 -6.48
C GLY A 133 1.51 5.76 -7.55
N PHE A 134 1.25 6.09 -8.81
CA PHE A 134 1.62 5.31 -9.99
C PHE A 134 2.64 6.09 -10.84
N PRO A 135 3.93 6.11 -10.44
CA PRO A 135 4.96 6.82 -11.20
C PRO A 135 5.26 6.13 -12.53
N ASP A 136 5.95 6.83 -13.44
CA ASP A 136 6.35 6.30 -14.75
C ASP A 136 7.17 5.00 -14.59
N LYS A 137 6.59 3.87 -15.04
CA LYS A 137 7.15 2.53 -14.90
C LYS A 137 8.51 2.34 -15.56
N LYS A 138 8.84 3.14 -16.57
CA LYS A 138 10.10 3.04 -17.34
C LYS A 138 11.19 3.93 -16.76
N ARG A 139 10.81 5.11 -16.22
CA ARG A 139 11.76 6.14 -15.78
C ARG A 139 12.00 6.15 -14.27
N ALA A 140 10.98 5.88 -13.47
CA ALA A 140 11.08 5.99 -12.02
C ALA A 140 11.82 4.78 -11.43
N LEU A 141 12.62 5.03 -10.38
CA LEU A 141 13.47 4.02 -9.76
C LEU A 141 13.16 3.91 -8.26
N TYR A 142 12.79 2.70 -7.83
CA TYR A 142 12.44 2.39 -6.44
C TYR A 142 12.97 1.00 -6.02
N GLY A 143 12.73 0.61 -4.77
CA GLY A 143 12.93 -0.77 -4.36
C GLY A 143 11.85 -1.70 -4.92
N ALA A 144 11.83 -2.94 -4.45
CA ALA A 144 10.79 -3.91 -4.77
C ALA A 144 10.34 -4.62 -3.49
N TYR A 145 9.03 -4.67 -3.27
CA TYR A 145 8.46 -5.64 -2.33
C TYR A 145 8.17 -6.91 -3.10
N CYS A 146 8.73 -8.01 -2.62
CA CYS A 146 8.51 -9.33 -3.19
C CYS A 146 7.69 -10.17 -2.21
N TYR A 147 6.98 -11.15 -2.74
CA TYR A 147 6.21 -12.11 -1.98
C TYR A 147 6.68 -13.52 -2.34
N LYS A 148 6.82 -14.36 -1.30
CA LYS A 148 7.11 -15.79 -1.46
C LYS A 148 6.19 -16.60 -0.56
N GLN A 149 5.55 -17.59 -1.15
CA GLN A 149 4.72 -18.58 -0.45
C GLN A 149 5.61 -19.60 0.27
#